data_AF-A0A7V3KXV2-F1
#
_entry.id   AF-A0A7V3KXV2-F1
#
_cell.length_a   1.000
_cell.length_b   1.000
_cell.length_c   1.000
_cell.angle_alpha   90.00
_cell.angle_beta   90.00
_cell.angle_gamma   90.00
#
_symmetry.space_group_name_H-M   'P 1'
#
loop_
_entity.id
_entity.type
_entity.pdbx_description
1 polymer ?
#
loop_
_entity_poly.entity_id
_entity_poly.type
_entity_poly.pdbx_seq_one_letter_code
_entity_poly.pdbx_strand_id
1 'polypeptide(L)' 'MSLLKPFQRIFRRLAYFIPGGFRLRPLLHRLRGVKIGKNVWISQYVYIDELHPEAIEIGDNVTI' A
#
# COMPACT_ATOMS: atom_id res chain seq x y z
N MET A 1 8.27 8.83 -19.69
CA MET A 1 7.62 9.03 -18.38
C MET A 1 6.61 7.90 -18.20
N SER A 2 6.87 6.93 -17.31
CA SER A 2 6.04 5.71 -17.17
C SER A 2 4.54 6.04 -16.99
N LEU A 3 3.68 5.45 -17.82
CA LEU A 3 2.22 5.59 -17.83
C LEU A 3 1.54 5.13 -16.53
N LEU A 4 2.29 4.54 -15.59
CA LEU A 4 1.79 3.96 -14.34
C LEU A 4 1.57 4.98 -13.20
N LYS A 5 2.12 6.20 -13.33
CA LYS A 5 2.10 7.21 -12.24
C LYS A 5 0.71 7.68 -11.79
N PRO A 6 -0.28 7.91 -12.69
CA PRO A 6 -1.61 8.35 -12.26
C PRO A 6 -2.33 7.26 -11.43
N PHE A 7 -2.19 6.00 -11.85
CA PHE A 7 -2.79 4.85 -11.20
C PHE A 7 -2.27 4.66 -9.77
N GLN A 8 -0.94 4.76 -9.57
CA GLN A 8 -0.31 4.67 -8.26
C GLN A 8 -0.84 5.72 -7.27
N ARG A 9 -1.07 6.95 -7.74
CA ARG A 9 -1.60 8.05 -6.91
C ARG A 9 -3.03 7.81 -6.46
N ILE A 10 -3.88 7.29 -7.35
CA ILE A 10 -5.29 6.98 -7.04
C ILE A 10 -5.34 5.89 -5.97
N PHE A 11 -4.61 4.80 -6.15
CA PHE A 11 -4.61 3.69 -5.21
C PHE A 11 -4.00 4.05 -3.85
N ARG A 12 -2.99 4.91 -3.83
CA ARG A 12 -2.47 5.45 -2.56
C ARG A 12 -3.56 6.21 -1.82
N ARG A 13 -4.25 7.13 -2.50
CA ARG A 13 -5.30 7.94 -1.88
C ARG A 13 -6.39 7.04 -1.32
N LEU A 14 -6.86 6.06 -2.09
CA LEU A 14 -7.85 5.09 -1.62
C LEU A 14 -7.34 4.35 -0.37
N ALA A 15 -6.13 3.78 -0.42
CA ALA A 15 -5.56 3.03 0.71
C ALA A 15 -5.41 3.87 1.99
N TYR A 16 -5.27 5.19 1.86
CA TYR A 16 -5.11 6.11 2.98
C TYR A 16 -6.37 6.19 3.87
N PHE A 17 -7.58 6.09 3.30
CA PHE A 17 -8.82 6.33 4.06
C PHE A 17 -9.84 5.19 4.04
N ILE A 18 -9.78 4.24 3.09
CA ILE A 18 -10.78 3.17 3.02
C ILE A 18 -10.67 2.18 4.19
N PRO A 19 -11.78 1.54 4.61
CA PRO A 19 -11.74 0.49 5.62
C PRO A 19 -11.01 -0.78 5.13
N GLY A 20 -10.74 -1.71 6.04
CA GLY A 20 -10.15 -3.03 5.70
C GLY A 20 -8.64 -3.08 5.86
N GLY A 21 -8.15 -3.05 7.10
CA GLY A 21 -6.71 -3.03 7.45
C GLY A 21 -5.94 -4.28 7.10
N PHE A 22 -6.59 -5.44 7.14
CA PHE A 22 -5.99 -6.72 6.74
C PHE A 22 -6.22 -7.07 5.26
N ARG A 23 -7.06 -6.32 4.55
CA ARG A 23 -7.56 -6.71 3.22
C ARG A 23 -7.32 -5.63 2.18
N LEU A 24 -8.21 -4.63 2.13
CA LEU A 24 -8.25 -3.65 1.05
C LEU A 24 -7.00 -2.78 1.02
N ARG A 25 -6.51 -2.32 2.18
CA ARG A 25 -5.33 -1.45 2.24
C ARG A 25 -4.05 -2.18 1.83
N PRO A 26 -3.71 -3.36 2.40
CA PRO A 26 -2.60 -4.16 1.90
C PRO A 26 -2.73 -4.49 0.41
N LEU A 27 -3.92 -4.86 -0.07
CA LEU A 27 -4.16 -5.15 -1.49
C LEU A 27 -3.82 -3.96 -2.39
N LEU A 28 -4.31 -2.76 -2.06
CA LEU A 28 -4.02 -1.56 -2.84
C LEU A 28 -2.53 -1.22 -2.85
N HIS A 29 -1.84 -1.38 -1.72
CA HIS A 29 -0.39 -1.15 -1.68
C HIS A 29 0.38 -2.19 -2.50
N ARG A 30 -0.04 -3.47 -2.52
CA ARG A 30 0.53 -4.50 -3.41
C ARG A 30 0.37 -4.14 -4.88
N LEU A 31 -0.81 -3.67 -5.28
CA LEU A 31 -1.08 -3.25 -6.66
C LEU A 31 -0.20 -2.07 -7.10
N ARG A 32 0.35 -1.29 -6.16
CA ARG A 32 1.33 -0.23 -6.47
C ARG A 32 2.76 -0.73 -6.59
N GLY A 33 3.06 -1.96 -6.15
CA GLY A 33 4.40 -2.55 -6.15
C GLY A 33 5.00 -2.81 -4.76
N VAL A 34 4.31 -2.46 -3.67
CA VAL A 34 4.82 -2.71 -2.30
C VAL A 34 4.83 -4.21 -2.01
N LYS A 35 5.97 -4.71 -1.52
CA LYS A 35 6.11 -6.10 -1.08
C LYS A 35 5.58 -6.21 0.34
N ILE A 36 4.49 -6.94 0.55
CA ILE A 36 3.84 -7.05 1.86
C ILE A 36 3.77 -8.52 2.26
N GLY A 37 4.09 -8.85 3.51
CA GLY A 37 4.00 -10.18 4.07
C GLY A 37 2.57 -10.67 4.29
N LYS A 38 2.42 -11.80 4.96
CA LYS A 38 1.15 -12.36 5.43
C LYS A 38 0.70 -11.66 6.71
N ASN A 39 -0.61 -11.62 6.95
CA ASN A 39 -1.21 -11.10 8.18
C ASN A 39 -0.78 -9.66 8.55
N VAL A 40 -0.64 -8.79 7.55
CA VAL A 40 -0.28 -7.38 7.77
C VAL A 40 -1.53 -6.52 7.97
N TRP A 41 -1.56 -5.77 9.07
CA TRP A 41 -2.53 -4.70 9.30
C TRP A 41 -1.92 -3.35 8.91
N ILE A 42 -2.66 -2.58 8.13
CA ILE A 42 -2.35 -1.18 7.85
C ILE A 42 -3.49 -0.33 8.37
N SER A 43 -3.19 0.60 9.28
CA SER A 43 -4.12 1.53 9.93
C SER A 43 -4.54 2.65 9.00
N GLN A 44 -5.55 3.42 9.41
CA GLN A 44 -6.01 4.53 8.57
C GLN A 44 -4.94 5.61 8.63
N TYR A 45 -4.78 6.33 7.53
CA TYR A 45 -3.86 7.45 7.44
C TYR A 45 -2.37 7.10 7.49
N VAL A 46 -2.02 5.82 7.35
CA VAL A 46 -0.62 5.40 7.13
C VAL A 46 -0.19 5.87 5.74
N TYR A 47 0.88 6.67 5.70
CA TYR A 47 1.51 7.08 4.45
C TYR A 47 2.60 6.10 4.05
N ILE A 48 2.46 5.51 2.85
CA ILE A 48 3.49 4.69 2.21
C ILE A 48 3.88 5.37 0.90
N ASP A 49 5.17 5.66 0.75
CA ASP A 49 5.74 6.42 -0.37
C ASP A 49 5.24 5.89 -1.74
N GLU A 50 5.10 6.83 -2.66
CA GLU A 50 4.60 6.65 -4.03
C GLU A 50 5.69 6.79 -5.09
N LEU A 51 6.89 7.27 -4.74
CA LEU A 51 7.98 7.42 -5.70
C LEU A 51 8.57 6.07 -6.12
N HIS A 52 8.86 5.21 -5.13
CA HIS A 52 9.47 3.89 -5.33
C HIS A 52 8.78 2.80 -4.48
N PRO A 53 7.48 2.51 -4.71
CA PRO A 53 6.77 1.48 -3.94
C PRO A 53 7.42 0.09 -4.02
N GLU A 54 8.12 -0.22 -5.12
CA GLU A 54 8.87 -1.46 -5.34
C GLU A 54 10.07 -1.65 -4.40
N ALA A 55 10.56 -0.55 -3.82
CA ALA A 55 11.67 -0.54 -2.85
C ALA A 55 11.19 -0.77 -1.41
N ILE A 56 9.87 -0.84 -1.18
CA ILE A 56 9.27 -0.96 0.15
C ILE A 56 8.90 -2.42 0.43
N GLU A 57 9.33 -2.91 1.58
CA GLU A 57 8.99 -4.24 2.08
C GLU A 57 8.43 -4.17 3.51
N ILE A 58 7.30 -4.85 3.73
CA ILE A 58 6.66 -5.01 5.03
C ILE A 58 6.62 -6.51 5.34
N GLY A 59 7.21 -6.93 6.46
CA GLY A 59 7.30 -8.34 6.85
C GLY A 59 5.98 -8.98 7.27
N ASP A 60 6.03 -10.28 7.57
CA ASP A 60 4.88 -11.04 8.07
C ASP A 60 4.46 -10.58 9.48
N ASN A 61 3.15 -10.58 9.74
CA ASN A 61 2.53 -10.27 11.04
C ASN A 61 2.80 -8.84 11.56
N VAL A 62 3.03 -7.89 10.67
CA VAL A 62 3.25 -6.48 11.00
C VAL A 62 1.94 -5.71 11.16
N THR A 63 1.88 -4.81 12.15
CA THR A 63 0.80 -3.82 12.32
C THR A 63 1.41 -2.42 12.25
N ILE A 64 0.97 -1.61 11.29
CA ILE A 64 1.35 -0.20 11.13
C ILE A 64 0.14 0.69 10.97
#